data_AF-A0A0G0ZK82-F1
#
_entry.id   AF-A0A0G0ZK82-F1
#
_cell.length_a   1.000
_cell.length_b   1.000
_cell.length_c   1.000
_cell.angle_alpha   90.00
_cell.angle_beta   90.00
_cell.angle_gamma   90.00
#
_symmetry.space_group_name_H-M   'P 1'
#
loop_
_entity.id
_entity.type
_entity.pdbx_description
1 polymer ?
#
loop_
_entity_poly.entity_id
_entity_poly.type
_entity_poly.pdbx_seq_one_letter_code
_entity_poly.pdbx_strand_id
1 'polypeptide(L)'
;MSPMPDKIDQLYVVRIISMTRAMIKGTFLVAVIQGVLGGLLLLIMGVPYILILTLVMILFAIIPMLSTMIVTLPIALYFLFTGEIVKGIIIILVQTLVISSIDNILRPILASGEGHLHPGILLLAILGGLQVFGFLGIIYGPIILIFFTTSLEIYQKYYR
;
A
#
# COMPACT_ATOMS: atom_id res chain seq x y z
N MET A 1 9.35 11.80 -31.80
CA MET A 1 8.41 10.76 -32.27
C MET A 1 9.04 9.42 -31.94
N SER A 2 8.31 8.56 -31.23
CA SER A 2 8.79 7.23 -30.83
C SER A 2 9.12 6.41 -32.09
N PRO A 3 10.21 5.60 -32.10
CA PRO A 3 10.52 4.70 -33.20
C PRO A 3 9.65 3.43 -33.26
N MET A 4 8.63 3.29 -32.39
CA MET A 4 7.72 2.15 -32.37
C MET A 4 6.51 2.30 -33.29
N PRO A 5 5.90 1.21 -33.79
CA PRO A 5 4.65 1.26 -34.53
C PRO A 5 3.49 1.80 -33.67
N ASP A 6 2.65 2.69 -34.21
CA ASP A 6 1.57 3.38 -33.47
C ASP A 6 0.63 2.46 -32.67
N LYS A 7 0.41 1.21 -33.13
CA LYS A 7 -0.39 0.21 -32.40
C LYS A 7 0.22 -0.21 -31.06
N ILE A 8 1.55 -0.26 -30.98
CA ILE A 8 2.28 -0.66 -29.77
C ILE A 8 2.29 0.51 -28.78
N ASP A 9 2.51 1.74 -29.26
CA ASP A 9 2.43 2.95 -28.42
C ASP A 9 1.05 3.10 -27.76
N GLN A 10 -0.03 2.88 -28.53
CA GLN A 10 -1.39 2.89 -27.98
C GLN A 10 -1.61 1.79 -26.92
N LEU A 11 -1.07 0.58 -27.14
CA LEU A 11 -1.17 -0.51 -26.17
C LEU A 11 -0.45 -0.18 -24.85
N TYR A 12 0.74 0.43 -24.91
CA TYR A 12 1.48 0.89 -23.73
C TYR A 12 0.71 1.97 -22.96
N VAL A 13 0.19 2.97 -23.66
CA VAL A 13 -0.59 4.06 -23.03
C VAL A 13 -1.83 3.50 -22.34
N VAL A 14 -2.58 2.62 -22.99
CA VAL A 14 -3.76 1.96 -22.40
C VAL A 14 -3.38 1.15 -21.17
N ARG A 15 -2.28 0.38 -21.23
CA ARG A 15 -1.84 -0.44 -20.09
C ARG A 15 -1.38 0.42 -18.92
N ILE A 16 -0.59 1.48 -19.15
CA ILE A 16 -0.18 2.43 -18.10
C ILE A 16 -1.39 3.12 -17.45
N ILE A 17 -2.36 3.58 -18.26
CA ILE A 17 -3.58 4.22 -17.75
C ILE A 17 -4.40 3.22 -16.91
N SER A 18 -4.52 1.96 -17.37
CA SER A 18 -5.23 0.92 -16.64
C SER A 18 -4.57 0.58 -15.30
N MET A 19 -3.25 0.45 -15.28
CA MET A 19 -2.46 0.17 -14.07
C MET A 19 -2.53 1.34 -13.08
N THR A 20 -2.40 2.57 -13.57
CA THR A 20 -2.52 3.78 -12.76
C THR A 20 -3.91 3.87 -12.14
N ARG A 21 -4.97 3.64 -12.93
CA ARG A 21 -6.35 3.63 -12.44
C ARG A 21 -6.59 2.53 -11.41
N ALA A 22 -6.05 1.34 -11.62
CA ALA A 22 -6.13 0.24 -10.67
C ALA A 22 -5.41 0.58 -9.36
N MET A 23 -4.21 1.17 -9.44
CA MET A 23 -3.43 1.60 -8.29
C MET A 23 -4.14 2.69 -7.49
N ILE A 24 -4.68 3.72 -8.15
CA ILE A 24 -5.43 4.79 -7.48
C ILE A 24 -6.67 4.23 -6.78
N LYS A 25 -7.45 3.37 -7.45
CA LYS A 25 -8.63 2.72 -6.86
C LYS A 25 -8.25 1.82 -5.68
N GLY A 26 -7.17 1.04 -5.81
CA GLY A 26 -6.66 0.17 -4.76
C GLY A 26 -6.24 0.96 -3.52
N THR A 27 -5.41 1.99 -3.71
CA THR A 27 -4.97 2.87 -2.61
C THR A 27 -6.16 3.57 -1.94
N PHE A 28 -7.11 4.08 -2.71
CA PHE A 28 -8.32 4.72 -2.15
C PHE A 28 -9.18 3.73 -1.35
N LEU A 29 -9.36 2.50 -1.84
CA LEU A 29 -10.12 1.49 -1.12
C LEU A 29 -9.45 1.09 0.20
N VAL A 30 -8.12 0.86 0.18
CA VAL A 30 -7.34 0.58 1.39
C VAL A 30 -7.44 1.74 2.38
N ALA A 31 -7.30 2.98 1.90
CA ALA A 31 -7.42 4.19 2.70
C ALA A 31 -8.73 4.27 3.49
N VAL A 32 -9.84 4.04 2.79
CA VAL A 32 -11.18 4.10 3.41
C VAL A 32 -11.35 3.00 4.44
N ILE A 33 -10.97 1.76 4.11
CA ILE A 33 -11.08 0.63 5.04
C ILE A 33 -10.23 0.85 6.30
N GLN A 34 -8.97 1.26 6.13
CA GLN A 34 -8.07 1.54 7.25
C GLN A 34 -8.55 2.73 8.07
N GLY A 35 -8.97 3.81 7.43
CA GLY A 35 -9.51 4.99 8.10
C GLY A 35 -10.75 4.64 8.93
N VAL A 36 -11.70 3.89 8.39
CA VAL A 36 -12.91 3.45 9.10
C VAL A 36 -12.56 2.56 10.29
N LEU A 37 -11.66 1.59 10.12
CA LEU A 37 -11.26 0.70 11.22
C LEU A 37 -10.47 1.45 12.31
N GLY A 38 -9.58 2.37 11.93
CA GLY A 38 -8.90 3.27 12.85
C GLY A 38 -9.89 4.17 13.59
N GLY A 39 -10.88 4.72 12.88
CA GLY A 39 -11.94 5.54 13.46
C GLY A 39 -12.80 4.76 14.45
N LEU A 40 -13.18 3.52 14.13
CA LEU A 40 -13.91 2.62 15.03
C LEU A 40 -13.09 2.28 16.28
N LEU A 41 -11.79 2.02 16.12
CA LEU A 41 -10.89 1.81 17.25
C LEU A 41 -10.89 3.02 18.19
N LEU A 42 -10.73 4.24 17.65
CA LEU A 42 -10.75 5.47 18.44
C LEU A 42 -12.12 5.74 19.09
N LEU A 43 -13.22 5.37 18.42
CA LEU A 43 -14.57 5.43 18.95
C LEU A 43 -14.74 4.53 20.19
N ILE A 44 -14.32 3.26 20.10
CA ILE A 44 -14.42 2.30 21.21
C ILE A 44 -13.56 2.76 22.40
N MET A 45 -12.42 3.41 22.13
CA MET A 45 -11.54 3.95 23.17
C MET A 45 -12.04 5.26 23.80
N GLY A 46 -13.12 5.85 23.28
CA GLY A 46 -13.74 7.06 23.81
C GLY A 46 -12.97 8.35 23.50
N VAL A 47 -12.21 8.37 22.40
CA VAL A 47 -11.45 9.55 21.97
C VAL A 47 -12.41 10.63 21.44
N PRO A 48 -12.24 11.92 21.77
CA PRO A 48 -13.07 12.97 21.21
C PRO A 48 -12.72 13.27 19.73
N TYR A 49 -13.61 13.94 18.99
CA TYR A 49 -13.37 14.39 17.61
C TYR A 49 -13.09 13.29 16.57
N ILE A 50 -13.68 12.11 16.74
CA ILE A 50 -13.42 10.90 15.93
C ILE A 50 -13.61 11.15 14.43
N LEU A 51 -14.64 11.90 14.03
CA LEU A 51 -14.90 12.21 12.62
C LEU A 51 -13.73 12.95 11.98
N ILE A 52 -13.16 13.93 12.69
CA ILE A 52 -12.03 14.73 12.21
C ILE A 52 -10.79 13.85 12.13
N LEU A 53 -10.50 13.08 13.19
CA LEU A 53 -9.33 12.19 13.24
C LEU A 53 -9.39 11.11 12.16
N THR A 54 -10.57 10.56 11.91
CA THR A 54 -10.82 9.59 10.83
C THR A 54 -10.59 10.20 9.46
N LEU A 55 -11.09 11.41 9.24
CA LEU A 55 -10.85 12.12 7.99
C LEU A 55 -9.36 12.40 7.78
N VAL A 56 -8.64 12.81 8.82
CA VAL A 56 -7.18 13.01 8.77
C VAL A 56 -6.48 11.71 8.38
N MET A 57 -6.81 10.57 8.99
CA MET A 57 -6.24 9.27 8.62
C MET A 57 -6.48 8.93 7.13
N ILE A 58 -7.68 9.20 6.61
CA ILE A 58 -8.02 8.97 5.20
C ILE A 58 -7.24 9.93 4.28
N LEU A 59 -7.10 11.20 4.66
CA LEU A 59 -6.34 12.19 3.89
C LEU A 59 -4.85 11.83 3.81
N PHE A 60 -4.28 11.28 4.88
CA PHE A 60 -2.89 10.83 4.92
C PHE A 60 -2.64 9.48 4.23
N ALA A 61 -3.67 8.84 3.66
CA ALA A 61 -3.54 7.54 3.03
C ALA A 61 -2.73 7.48 1.73
N ILE A 62 -2.22 8.63 1.28
CA ILE A 62 -1.19 8.72 0.23
C ILE A 62 0.06 7.94 0.63
N ILE A 63 0.37 7.87 1.93
CA ILE A 63 1.53 7.15 2.46
C ILE A 63 1.05 5.83 3.08
N PRO A 64 1.24 4.69 2.40
CA PRO A 64 0.87 3.38 2.91
C PRO A 64 1.55 3.08 4.24
N MET A 65 0.91 2.28 5.11
CA MET A 65 1.39 1.93 6.45
C MET A 65 1.41 3.09 7.47
N LEU A 66 1.76 4.31 7.04
CA LEU A 66 1.83 5.50 7.89
C LEU A 66 0.48 6.22 8.04
N SER A 67 -0.48 5.95 7.14
CA SER A 67 -1.81 6.56 7.05
C SER A 67 -2.55 6.68 8.40
N THR A 68 -2.67 5.56 9.11
CA THR A 68 -3.39 5.44 10.37
C THR A 68 -2.47 5.62 11.57
N MET A 69 -1.21 5.18 11.47
CA MET A 69 -0.22 5.30 12.56
C MET A 69 0.05 6.75 12.95
N ILE A 70 -0.02 7.70 12.01
CA ILE A 70 0.24 9.12 12.31
C ILE A 70 -0.76 9.71 13.32
N VAL A 71 -1.96 9.15 13.40
CA VAL A 71 -3.01 9.57 14.33
C VAL A 71 -3.10 8.64 15.54
N THR A 72 -3.07 7.32 15.34
CA THR A 72 -3.28 6.36 16.43
C THR A 72 -2.08 6.27 17.38
N LEU A 73 -0.85 6.44 16.88
CA LEU A 73 0.35 6.33 17.72
C LEU A 73 0.46 7.48 18.76
N PRO A 74 0.28 8.76 18.40
CA PRO A 74 0.24 9.83 19.40
C PRO A 74 -0.88 9.66 20.43
N ILE A 75 -2.06 9.19 20.00
CA ILE A 75 -3.20 8.96 20.89
C ILE A 75 -2.91 7.80 21.86
N ALA A 76 -2.31 6.72 21.37
CA ALA A 76 -1.90 5.62 22.22
C ALA A 76 -0.88 6.06 23.28
N LEU A 77 0.13 6.83 22.86
CA LEU A 77 1.12 7.41 23.78
C LEU A 77 0.45 8.32 24.82
N TYR A 78 -0.51 9.15 24.41
CA TYR A 78 -1.27 9.98 25.33
C TYR A 78 -1.99 9.15 26.40
N PHE A 79 -2.66 8.05 26.03
CA PHE A 79 -3.31 7.16 27.01
C PHE A 79 -2.31 6.44 27.92
N LEU A 80 -1.14 6.06 27.41
CA LEU A 80 -0.07 5.46 28.23
C LEU A 80 0.45 6.46 29.29
N PHE A 81 0.65 7.72 28.91
CA PHE A 81 1.16 8.75 29.84
C PHE A 81 0.11 9.28 30.82
N THR A 82 -1.17 9.22 30.46
CA THR A 82 -2.29 9.65 31.34
C THR A 82 -2.75 8.57 32.33
N GLY A 83 -2.11 7.40 32.32
CA GLY A 83 -2.41 6.30 33.25
C GLY A 83 -3.45 5.30 32.73
N GLU A 84 -4.08 5.57 31.59
CA GLU A 84 -5.00 4.66 30.90
C GLU A 84 -4.23 3.61 30.06
N ILE A 85 -3.32 2.90 30.70
CA ILE A 85 -2.34 2.02 30.04
C ILE A 85 -3.02 0.97 29.15
N VAL A 86 -4.13 0.40 29.63
CA VAL A 86 -4.90 -0.63 28.89
C VAL A 86 -5.39 -0.11 27.54
N LYS A 87 -5.94 1.11 27.48
CA LYS A 87 -6.40 1.72 26.23
C LYS A 87 -5.24 1.95 25.26
N GLY A 88 -4.13 2.48 25.76
CA GLY A 88 -2.92 2.72 24.96
C GLY A 88 -2.38 1.42 24.35
N ILE A 89 -2.30 0.35 25.14
CA ILE A 89 -1.85 -0.98 24.67
C ILE A 89 -2.83 -1.55 23.62
N ILE A 90 -4.14 -1.47 23.86
CA ILE A 90 -5.14 -1.96 22.90
C ILE A 90 -5.01 -1.22 21.57
N ILE A 91 -4.84 0.10 21.59
CA ILE A 91 -4.67 0.88 20.35
C ILE A 91 -3.44 0.41 19.58
N ILE A 92 -2.30 0.24 20.24
CA ILE A 92 -1.05 -0.22 19.59
C ILE A 92 -1.22 -1.63 19.03
N LEU A 93 -1.82 -2.54 19.80
CA LEU A 93 -2.04 -3.93 19.38
C LEU A 93 -2.98 -4.00 18.17
N VAL A 94 -4.13 -3.33 18.22
CA VAL A 94 -5.10 -3.36 17.12
C VAL A 94 -4.53 -2.66 15.88
N GLN A 95 -3.83 -1.53 16.06
CA GLN A 95 -3.15 -0.85 14.96
C GLN A 95 -2.16 -1.78 14.26
N THR A 96 -1.30 -2.46 15.03
CA THR A 96 -0.21 -3.28 14.47
C THR A 96 -0.70 -4.62 13.92
N LEU A 97 -1.64 -5.29 14.60
CA LEU A 97 -2.09 -6.63 14.24
C LEU A 97 -3.23 -6.64 13.22
N VAL A 98 -4.16 -5.68 13.32
CA VAL A 98 -5.38 -5.67 12.50
C VAL A 98 -5.26 -4.67 11.36
N ILE A 99 -4.98 -3.40 11.69
CA ILE A 99 -5.03 -2.31 10.69
C ILE A 99 -3.83 -2.40 9.71
N SER A 100 -2.62 -2.62 10.21
CA SER A 100 -1.43 -2.79 9.35
C SER A 100 -1.50 -4.05 8.49
N SER A 101 -2.21 -5.10 8.93
CA SER A 101 -2.40 -6.32 8.15
C SER A 101 -3.19 -6.09 6.85
N ILE A 102 -4.02 -5.05 6.80
CA ILE A 102 -4.80 -4.70 5.60
C ILE A 102 -3.88 -4.30 4.45
N ASP A 103 -2.82 -3.54 4.73
CA ASP A 103 -1.81 -3.20 3.72
C ASP A 103 -1.08 -4.45 3.21
N ASN A 104 -0.79 -5.39 4.12
CA ASN A 104 -0.07 -6.62 3.80
C ASN A 104 -0.91 -7.63 3.00
N ILE A 105 -2.24 -7.58 3.10
CA ILE A 105 -3.15 -8.51 2.42
C ILE A 105 -3.71 -7.92 1.13
N LEU A 106 -4.15 -6.65 1.12
CA LEU A 106 -4.77 -6.05 -0.06
C LEU A 106 -3.74 -5.80 -1.17
N ARG A 107 -2.49 -5.45 -0.84
CA ARG A 107 -1.46 -5.17 -1.87
C ARG A 107 -1.12 -6.40 -2.72
N PRO A 108 -0.86 -7.60 -2.15
CA PRO A 108 -0.66 -8.81 -2.94
C PRO A 108 -1.89 -9.24 -3.73
N ILE A 109 -3.10 -9.11 -3.18
CA ILE A 109 -4.35 -9.49 -3.86
C ILE A 109 -4.64 -8.56 -5.05
N LEU A 110 -4.34 -7.27 -4.93
CA LEU A 110 -4.42 -6.34 -6.06
C LEU A 110 -3.32 -6.58 -7.10
N ALA A 111 -2.18 -7.15 -6.67
CA ALA A 111 -1.04 -7.47 -7.52
C ALA A 111 -1.06 -8.90 -8.11
N SER A 112 -1.95 -9.79 -7.66
CA SER A 112 -1.98 -11.20 -8.07
C SER A 112 -2.65 -11.46 -9.42
N GLY A 113 -2.99 -10.41 -10.16
CA GLY A 113 -3.37 -10.50 -11.56
C GLY A 113 -2.13 -10.58 -12.45
N GLU A 114 -1.78 -11.80 -12.87
CA GLU A 114 -0.87 -12.13 -13.98
C GLU A 114 0.65 -12.00 -13.67
N GLY A 115 1.28 -13.09 -13.25
CA GLY A 115 2.74 -13.22 -13.29
C GLY A 115 3.26 -14.39 -12.49
N HIS A 116 3.59 -15.50 -13.16
CA HIS A 116 4.31 -16.63 -12.57
C HIS A 116 5.77 -16.26 -12.28
N LEU A 117 6.02 -15.38 -11.30
CA LEU A 117 7.36 -15.01 -10.90
C LEU A 117 7.97 -16.07 -10.00
N HIS A 118 9.17 -16.56 -10.37
CA HIS A 118 9.90 -17.52 -9.56
C HIS A 118 10.24 -16.88 -8.19
N PRO A 119 10.01 -17.56 -7.05
CA PRO A 119 10.17 -16.97 -5.71
C PRO A 119 11.56 -16.35 -5.46
N GLY A 120 12.61 -16.92 -6.05
CA GLY A 120 13.96 -16.38 -5.95
C GLY A 120 14.11 -14.99 -6.57
N ILE A 121 13.44 -14.72 -7.69
CA ILE A 121 13.52 -13.43 -8.39
C ILE A 121 12.75 -12.36 -7.60
N LEU A 122 11.62 -12.73 -7.00
CA LEU A 122 10.86 -11.85 -6.11
C LEU A 122 11.71 -11.43 -4.89
N LEU A 123 12.42 -12.39 -4.30
CA LEU A 123 13.28 -12.15 -3.14
C LEU A 123 14.42 -11.19 -3.50
N LEU A 124 15.06 -11.37 -4.67
CA LEU A 124 16.07 -10.45 -5.17
C LEU A 124 15.50 -9.04 -5.43
N ALA A 125 14.28 -8.93 -5.96
CA ALA A 125 13.64 -7.64 -6.17
C ALA A 125 13.32 -6.91 -4.85
N ILE A 126 12.92 -7.64 -3.82
CA ILE A 126 12.70 -7.07 -2.48
C ILE A 126 14.03 -6.61 -1.87
N LEU A 127 15.09 -7.42 -1.93
CA LEU A 127 16.41 -7.08 -1.39
C LEU A 127 17.06 -5.90 -2.15
N GLY A 128 17.01 -5.91 -3.47
CA GLY A 128 17.50 -4.82 -4.31
C GLY A 128 16.68 -3.55 -4.13
N GLY A 129 15.34 -3.68 -4.04
CA GLY A 129 14.45 -2.58 -3.72
C GLY A 129 14.80 -1.96 -2.36
N LEU A 130 14.97 -2.79 -1.33
CA LEU A 130 15.35 -2.37 0.03
C LEU A 130 16.66 -1.58 0.04
N GLN A 131 17.63 -1.98 -0.79
CA GLN A 131 18.91 -1.30 -0.88
C GLN A 131 18.82 0.07 -1.56
N VAL A 132 17.96 0.21 -2.59
CA VAL A 132 17.84 1.45 -3.39
C VAL A 132 16.86 2.45 -2.77
N PHE A 133 15.72 1.97 -2.28
CA PHE A 133 14.61 2.79 -1.81
C PHE A 133 14.36 2.68 -0.29
N GLY A 134 15.23 2.00 0.44
CA GLY A 134 15.04 1.76 1.88
C GLY A 134 13.79 0.92 2.15
N PHE A 135 13.10 1.16 3.26
CA PHE A 135 11.89 0.39 3.64
C PHE A 135 10.82 0.37 2.53
N LEU A 136 10.67 1.48 1.79
CA LEU A 136 9.73 1.57 0.66
C LEU A 136 10.10 0.64 -0.51
N GLY A 137 11.35 0.20 -0.54
CA GLY A 137 11.88 -0.78 -1.48
C GLY A 137 11.23 -2.15 -1.44
N ILE A 138 10.67 -2.55 -0.29
CA ILE A 138 9.88 -3.79 -0.17
C ILE A 138 8.62 -3.72 -1.04
N ILE A 139 8.07 -2.52 -1.24
CA ILE A 139 6.89 -2.28 -2.07
C ILE A 139 7.30 -2.03 -3.52
N TYR A 140 8.28 -1.15 -3.76
CA TYR A 140 8.68 -0.77 -5.12
C TYR A 140 9.43 -1.88 -5.87
N GLY A 141 10.20 -2.73 -5.18
CA GLY A 141 10.98 -3.82 -5.78
C GLY A 141 10.13 -4.78 -6.62
N PRO A 142 9.11 -5.43 -6.03
CA PRO A 142 8.18 -6.29 -6.77
C PRO A 142 7.45 -5.58 -7.91
N ILE A 143 7.04 -4.31 -7.73
CA ILE A 143 6.34 -3.54 -8.76
C ILE A 143 7.24 -3.32 -9.99
N ILE A 144 8.48 -2.91 -9.77
CA ILE A 144 9.46 -2.70 -10.84
C ILE A 144 9.76 -4.03 -11.54
N LEU A 145 9.90 -5.13 -10.78
CA LEU A 145 10.12 -6.46 -11.33
C LEU A 145 8.95 -6.91 -12.23
N ILE A 146 7.71 -6.74 -11.79
CA ILE A 146 6.51 -7.06 -12.58
C ILE A 146 6.48 -6.22 -13.86
N PHE A 147 6.76 -4.92 -13.77
CA PHE A 147 6.80 -4.04 -14.94
C PHE A 147 7.87 -4.47 -15.96
N PHE A 148 9.06 -4.81 -15.47
CA PHE A 148 10.18 -5.25 -16.30
C PHE A 148 9.89 -6.59 -16.99
N THR A 149 9.44 -7.59 -16.23
CA THR A 149 9.14 -8.93 -16.74
C THR A 149 7.96 -8.91 -17.72
N THR A 150 6.90 -8.16 -17.43
CA THR A 150 5.78 -7.94 -18.35
C THR A 150 6.25 -7.29 -19.66
N SER A 151 7.16 -6.30 -19.59
CA SER A 151 7.71 -5.65 -20.78
C SER A 151 8.52 -6.62 -21.64
N LEU A 152 9.31 -7.50 -20.99
CA LEU A 152 10.07 -8.55 -21.69
C LEU A 152 9.15 -9.59 -22.34
N GLU A 153 8.09 -10.03 -21.67
CA GLU A 153 7.11 -10.96 -22.24
C GLU A 153 6.42 -10.39 -23.48
N ILE A 154 6.00 -9.12 -23.42
CA ILE A 154 5.41 -8.43 -24.57
C ILE A 154 6.42 -8.35 -25.72
N TYR A 155 7.68 -8.01 -25.44
CA TYR A 155 8.74 -7.96 -26.45
C TYR A 155 8.97 -9.33 -27.10
N GLN A 156 9.10 -10.39 -26.29
CA GLN A 156 9.32 -11.75 -26.78
C GLN A 156 8.15 -12.28 -27.62
N LYS A 157 6.92 -11.90 -27.29
CA LYS A 157 5.71 -12.34 -28.00
C LYS A 157 5.49 -11.61 -29.33
N TYR A 158 6.00 -10.39 -29.50
CA TYR A 158 5.78 -9.57 -30.69
C TYR A 158 7.00 -9.47 -31.63
N TYR A 159 8.22 -9.61 -31.11
CA TYR A 159 9.46 -9.45 -31.88
C TYR A 159 10.24 -10.76 -32.08
N ARG A 160 9.67 -11.91 -31.73
CA ARG A 160 10.26 -13.23 -31.98
C ARG A 160 9.27 -14.17 -32.65
#